data_AF-A0A371FQ36-F1
#
_entry.id   AF-A0A371FQ36-F1
#
_cell.length_a   1.000
_cell.length_b   1.000
_cell.length_c   1.000
_cell.angle_alpha   90.00
_cell.angle_beta   90.00
_cell.angle_gamma   90.00
#
_symmetry.space_group_name_H-M   'P 1'
#
loop_
_entity.id
_entity.type
_entity.pdbx_description
1 polymer ?
#
loop_
_entity_poly.entity_id
_entity_poly.type
_entity_poly.pdbx_seq_one_letter_code
_entity_poly.pdbx_strand_id
1 'polypeptide(L)'
;DARRQRRTISTLQRKPSLSHVKTKPSHSHPNQPTDFLTLPRSDSIRAPARDGSPLNRTGSAREIFGSDTRIAAVMRGSCWWNRRTEQRFRHLAISTVKSVKIKLLLCCCVAFTILAFSTSASSFVLWNNQTPPPSRFPDSRKGYSIVMNTWKRYDLLKQSIEHYSSCPRLESVHIVWSEPDPPSDTLLKFLHYVVKSKSKDGRHVKLRFDINKEDSLNNRFKEIKDLETDAVFSIDDDVIFPCSSVEFAYDVWQSAPDTMVGFVPRVHWVDSLNGDGNKFRYGGWWSVWWTGTYSMVLSKAAFFHKKYFNIYTNEMPSSIKEYVTKNRNCEDIAMSFLVANATGAPPIWVKGKIFEIGSTGISSLGGHSERRTECVNRFASVFGQMPLVSTSVKAVDSRNIWFW
;
A
#
# COMPACT_ATOMS: atom_id res chain seq x y z
N ASP A 1 -43.40 56.72 -57.64
CA ASP A 1 -42.35 56.45 -58.63
C ASP A 1 -42.18 54.97 -58.95
N ALA A 2 -42.02 54.70 -60.24
CA ALA A 2 -41.57 53.48 -60.93
C ALA A 2 -40.50 52.67 -60.17
N ARG A 3 -40.27 51.34 -60.30
CA ARG A 3 -40.53 50.27 -61.29
C ARG A 3 -40.14 48.94 -60.58
N ARG A 4 -40.90 47.84 -60.63
CA ARG A 4 -40.70 46.64 -61.50
C ARG A 4 -39.21 46.35 -61.84
N GLN A 5 -38.65 45.15 -61.78
CA GLN A 5 -39.20 43.82 -62.05
C GLN A 5 -38.17 42.71 -61.74
N ARG A 6 -38.70 41.53 -61.47
CA ARG A 6 -38.14 40.16 -61.42
C ARG A 6 -37.15 39.80 -62.55
N ARG A 7 -36.44 38.65 -62.35
CA ARG A 7 -36.13 37.51 -63.27
C ARG A 7 -34.63 37.17 -63.35
N THR A 8 -34.09 35.93 -63.48
CA THR A 8 -34.51 34.51 -63.43
C THR A 8 -33.23 33.63 -63.42
N ILE A 9 -33.26 32.46 -62.75
CA ILE A 9 -32.72 31.10 -63.07
C ILE A 9 -31.51 30.96 -64.04
N SER A 10 -30.46 30.20 -63.64
CA SER A 10 -30.13 28.86 -64.21
C SER A 10 -28.76 28.26 -63.77
N THR A 11 -28.82 26.95 -63.45
CA THR A 11 -27.84 25.85 -63.55
C THR A 11 -26.42 26.06 -64.11
N LEU A 12 -25.37 25.48 -63.50
CA LEU A 12 -24.72 24.21 -63.93
C LEU A 12 -23.46 23.83 -63.10
N GLN A 13 -23.13 22.54 -63.16
CA GLN A 13 -22.05 21.78 -62.53
C GLN A 13 -20.62 22.35 -62.63
N ARG A 14 -19.75 21.96 -61.67
CA ARG A 14 -18.46 21.26 -61.92
C ARG A 14 -17.73 20.86 -60.63
N LYS A 15 -17.35 19.57 -60.52
CA LYS A 15 -16.17 19.12 -59.74
C LYS A 15 -14.90 19.53 -60.50
N PRO A 16 -13.74 19.62 -59.80
CA PRO A 16 -12.73 18.58 -60.04
C PRO A 16 -11.98 18.11 -58.77
N SER A 17 -11.43 16.91 -58.93
CA SER A 17 -10.44 16.20 -58.13
C SER A 17 -9.07 16.87 -58.09
N LEU A 18 -8.30 16.68 -57.01
CA LEU A 18 -6.84 16.43 -57.08
C LEU A 18 -6.28 15.87 -55.77
N SER A 19 -5.20 15.12 -55.94
CA SER A 19 -4.62 14.06 -55.11
C SER A 19 -3.24 14.43 -54.54
N HIS A 20 -2.71 13.53 -53.69
CA HIS A 20 -1.29 13.34 -53.28
C HIS A 20 -0.76 14.16 -52.06
N VAL A 21 0.13 13.70 -51.16
CA VAL A 21 0.89 12.44 -50.94
C VAL A 21 1.60 12.51 -49.55
N LYS A 22 1.76 11.34 -48.90
CA LYS A 22 2.77 10.88 -47.89
C LYS A 22 3.16 11.73 -46.65
N THR A 23 3.23 11.05 -45.50
CA THR A 23 4.51 10.60 -44.89
C THR A 23 4.30 9.59 -43.74
N LYS A 24 5.21 8.61 -43.65
CA LYS A 24 5.34 7.56 -42.62
C LYS A 24 5.81 8.14 -41.27
N PRO A 25 5.81 7.33 -40.19
CA PRO A 25 7.12 7.00 -39.63
C PRO A 25 7.28 5.52 -39.23
N SER A 26 8.52 5.05 -39.34
CA SER A 26 9.04 3.81 -38.77
C SER A 26 10.40 4.12 -38.15
N HIS A 27 10.61 3.84 -36.86
CA HIS A 27 11.69 2.99 -36.34
C HIS A 27 11.72 2.96 -34.79
N SER A 28 11.71 1.72 -34.30
CA SER A 28 12.09 1.13 -33.00
C SER A 28 13.53 1.49 -32.56
N HIS A 29 13.92 1.66 -31.28
CA HIS A 29 14.06 0.73 -30.12
C HIS A 29 14.77 1.53 -28.96
N PRO A 30 15.02 1.02 -27.72
CA PRO A 30 14.67 -0.28 -27.12
C PRO A 30 13.89 -0.19 -25.77
N ASN A 31 13.44 -1.37 -25.36
CA ASN A 31 12.62 -1.72 -24.21
C ASN A 31 13.11 -1.19 -22.84
N GLN A 32 12.17 -0.63 -22.07
CA GLN A 32 12.19 -0.66 -20.59
C GLN A 32 11.08 -1.61 -20.11
N PRO A 33 11.31 -2.39 -19.04
CA PRO A 33 10.40 -3.45 -18.65
C PRO A 33 9.08 -2.90 -18.12
N THR A 34 8.00 -3.50 -18.61
CA THR A 34 6.62 -3.34 -18.18
C THR A 34 6.44 -3.71 -16.71
N ASP A 35 5.71 -2.87 -15.97
CA ASP A 35 5.29 -3.08 -14.59
C ASP A 35 4.42 -4.33 -14.45
N PHE A 36 5.05 -5.45 -14.09
CA PHE A 36 4.37 -6.64 -13.61
C PHE A 36 4.37 -6.64 -12.08
N LEU A 37 3.18 -6.59 -11.50
CA LEU A 37 2.97 -7.00 -10.11
C LEU A 37 3.10 -8.52 -10.03
N THR A 38 4.30 -8.98 -9.72
CA THR A 38 4.52 -10.31 -9.14
C THR A 38 5.47 -10.12 -7.96
N LEU A 39 4.91 -10.01 -6.76
CA LEU A 39 5.70 -10.09 -5.53
C LEU A 39 6.10 -11.56 -5.30
N PRO A 40 7.37 -11.84 -4.94
CA PRO A 40 7.81 -13.20 -4.69
C PRO A 40 7.15 -13.79 -3.42
N ARG A 41 6.78 -15.07 -3.50
CA ARG A 41 6.40 -15.90 -2.36
C ARG A 41 7.55 -15.94 -1.35
N SER A 42 7.21 -15.76 -0.08
CA SER A 42 8.10 -16.01 1.04
C SER A 42 8.15 -17.52 1.30
N ASP A 43 9.14 -18.19 0.72
CA ASP A 43 9.48 -19.55 1.12
C ASP A 43 10.60 -19.54 2.16
N SER A 44 10.33 -20.28 3.23
CA SER A 44 11.17 -20.55 4.40
C SER A 44 12.59 -20.94 4.02
N ILE A 45 13.58 -20.17 4.48
CA ILE A 45 15.00 -20.55 4.47
C ILE A 45 15.20 -21.64 5.52
N ARG A 46 15.45 -22.89 5.06
CA ARG A 46 16.03 -23.96 5.86
C ARG A 46 17.39 -24.33 5.25
N ALA A 47 18.43 -24.29 6.09
CA ALA A 47 19.82 -24.54 5.75
C ALA A 47 20.07 -25.95 5.14
N PRO A 48 21.08 -26.13 4.27
CA PRO A 48 21.38 -27.43 3.69
C PRO A 48 22.30 -28.25 4.61
N ALA A 49 21.90 -29.49 4.86
CA ALA A 49 22.77 -30.53 5.41
C ALA A 49 23.57 -31.18 4.28
N ARG A 50 24.87 -31.38 4.55
CA ARG A 50 25.81 -32.15 3.73
C ARG A 50 25.42 -33.63 3.73
N ASP A 51 25.48 -34.29 2.57
CA ASP A 51 25.84 -35.71 2.56
C ASP A 51 26.44 -36.19 1.23
N GLY A 52 27.39 -37.12 1.36
CA GLY A 52 27.71 -38.24 0.47
C GLY A 52 28.06 -38.00 -1.02
N SER A 53 29.36 -38.05 -1.33
CA SER A 53 29.92 -38.46 -2.65
C SER A 53 30.04 -40.00 -2.74
N PRO A 54 30.63 -40.62 -3.79
CA PRO A 54 30.39 -40.54 -5.24
C PRO A 54 30.37 -41.95 -5.91
N LEU A 55 30.07 -42.08 -7.22
CA LEU A 55 30.51 -43.26 -8.00
C LEU A 55 30.65 -43.02 -9.52
N ASN A 56 31.87 -43.31 -10.00
CA ASN A 56 32.32 -43.91 -11.28
C ASN A 56 32.20 -43.21 -12.64
N ARG A 57 33.40 -42.96 -13.24
CA ARG A 57 34.02 -43.55 -14.47
C ARG A 57 33.57 -42.84 -15.77
N THR A 58 34.38 -42.50 -16.77
CA THR A 58 35.69 -42.89 -17.36
C THR A 58 36.22 -41.64 -18.11
N GLY A 59 37.50 -41.25 -18.14
CA GLY A 59 38.60 -41.85 -18.90
C GLY A 59 38.94 -41.04 -20.18
N SER A 60 40.10 -40.36 -20.24
CA SER A 60 41.08 -40.38 -21.34
C SER A 60 42.06 -39.17 -21.35
N ALA A 61 43.36 -39.50 -21.29
CA ALA A 61 44.59 -38.88 -21.85
C ALA A 61 44.77 -37.33 -21.75
N ARG A 62 45.90 -36.79 -21.25
CA ARG A 62 47.26 -36.87 -21.83
C ARG A 62 48.29 -36.25 -20.86
N GLU A 63 49.55 -36.63 -21.07
CA GLU A 63 50.77 -36.43 -20.26
C GLU A 63 51.21 -34.97 -20.04
N ILE A 64 52.03 -34.73 -18.99
CA ILE A 64 53.46 -34.33 -19.08
C ILE A 64 54.05 -34.03 -17.67
N PHE A 65 55.10 -34.78 -17.33
CA PHE A 65 56.28 -34.54 -16.45
C PHE A 65 56.19 -33.85 -15.07
N GLY A 66 56.85 -34.47 -14.08
CA GLY A 66 57.66 -33.72 -13.10
C GLY A 66 57.77 -34.24 -11.65
N SER A 67 58.56 -35.29 -11.44
CA SER A 67 59.49 -35.55 -10.30
C SER A 67 59.04 -35.56 -8.81
N ASP A 68 59.22 -36.75 -8.21
CA ASP A 68 59.95 -37.10 -6.96
C ASP A 68 59.68 -36.32 -5.64
N THR A 69 59.50 -36.92 -4.46
CA THR A 69 60.24 -38.05 -3.88
C THR A 69 59.50 -38.63 -2.65
N ARG A 70 59.75 -39.91 -2.37
CA ARG A 70 59.18 -40.79 -1.31
C ARG A 70 59.85 -40.63 0.06
N ILE A 71 59.23 -41.21 1.10
CA ILE A 71 59.76 -42.24 2.06
C ILE A 71 58.79 -42.31 3.29
N ALA A 72 57.94 -43.34 3.39
CA ALA A 72 58.04 -44.59 4.19
C ALA A 72 57.72 -44.42 5.70
N ALA A 73 56.58 -44.96 6.22
CA ALA A 73 56.39 -46.29 6.85
C ALA A 73 56.92 -46.35 8.32
N VAL A 74 56.35 -46.96 9.36
CA VAL A 74 55.27 -47.95 9.58
C VAL A 74 55.01 -48.09 11.11
N MET A 75 53.75 -48.44 11.46
CA MET A 75 53.17 -49.21 12.59
C MET A 75 53.65 -49.23 14.08
N ARG A 76 52.60 -49.16 14.94
CA ARG A 76 52.19 -50.01 16.10
C ARG A 76 53.04 -50.12 17.39
N GLY A 77 52.32 -49.98 18.52
CA GLY A 77 52.37 -50.97 19.61
C GLY A 77 52.73 -50.44 21.00
N SER A 78 51.74 -50.41 21.91
CA SER A 78 51.82 -49.98 23.32
C SER A 78 52.20 -51.11 24.29
N CYS A 79 52.90 -50.81 25.40
CA CYS A 79 52.57 -51.21 26.81
C CYS A 79 53.63 -50.61 27.80
N TRP A 80 53.31 -49.65 28.69
CA TRP A 80 52.94 -49.78 30.13
C TRP A 80 54.16 -50.21 31.00
N TRP A 81 54.62 -49.54 32.07
CA TRP A 81 53.92 -49.07 33.29
C TRP A 81 54.90 -48.26 34.20
N ASN A 82 54.37 -47.52 35.21
CA ASN A 82 55.04 -46.84 36.36
C ASN A 82 55.62 -45.41 36.25
N ARG A 83 54.72 -44.42 36.08
CA ARG A 83 54.94 -43.01 36.50
C ARG A 83 53.71 -42.38 37.18
N ARG A 84 52.95 -43.19 37.96
CA ARG A 84 51.54 -42.94 38.30
C ARG A 84 51.23 -42.40 39.70
N THR A 85 52.22 -41.98 40.49
CA THR A 85 51.98 -41.53 41.88
C THR A 85 52.19 -40.03 42.13
N GLU A 86 52.94 -39.29 41.31
CA GLU A 86 53.17 -37.85 41.53
C GLU A 86 52.16 -36.90 40.83
N GLN A 87 51.42 -37.36 39.82
CA GLN A 87 50.46 -36.50 39.11
C GLN A 87 49.08 -36.38 39.77
N ARG A 88 48.74 -37.24 40.75
CA ARG A 88 47.39 -37.27 41.35
C ARG A 88 47.14 -36.15 42.38
N PHE A 89 48.18 -35.64 43.04
CA PHE A 89 48.00 -34.58 44.04
C PHE A 89 47.89 -33.17 43.44
N ARG A 90 48.47 -32.91 42.27
CA ARG A 90 48.30 -31.62 41.57
C ARG A 90 46.94 -31.48 40.88
N HIS A 91 46.32 -32.58 40.45
CA HIS A 91 45.00 -32.54 39.81
C HIS A 91 43.81 -32.36 40.79
N LEU A 92 43.92 -32.83 42.04
CA LEU A 92 42.85 -32.64 43.04
C LEU A 92 42.76 -31.18 43.55
N ALA A 93 43.89 -30.50 43.70
CA ALA A 93 43.90 -29.08 44.10
C ALA A 93 43.33 -28.17 42.99
N ILE A 94 43.54 -28.52 41.72
CA ILE A 94 43.05 -27.74 40.57
C ILE A 94 41.55 -28.00 40.29
N SER A 95 41.02 -29.20 40.58
CA SER A 95 39.58 -29.46 40.39
C SER A 95 38.71 -28.84 41.49
N THR A 96 39.18 -28.82 42.73
CA THR A 96 38.47 -28.22 43.87
C THR A 96 38.40 -26.70 43.77
N VAL A 97 39.50 -26.03 43.39
CA VAL A 97 39.52 -24.57 43.20
C VAL A 97 38.65 -24.12 42.02
N LYS A 98 38.58 -24.91 40.93
CA LYS A 98 37.66 -24.62 39.80
C LYS A 98 36.20 -24.80 40.19
N SER A 99 35.87 -25.81 41.01
CA SER A 99 34.50 -26.06 41.48
C SER A 99 33.98 -24.95 42.40
N VAL A 100 34.81 -24.43 43.30
CA VAL A 100 34.41 -23.33 44.22
C VAL A 100 34.21 -22.02 43.46
N LYS A 101 35.08 -21.69 42.50
CA LYS A 101 34.91 -20.48 41.66
C LYS A 101 33.64 -20.54 40.81
N ILE A 102 33.32 -21.70 40.24
CA ILE A 102 32.09 -21.87 39.44
C ILE A 102 30.84 -21.79 40.33
N LYS A 103 30.86 -22.42 41.51
CA LYS A 103 29.74 -22.33 42.47
C LYS A 103 29.54 -20.90 42.98
N LEU A 104 30.63 -20.17 43.24
CA LEU A 104 30.56 -18.76 43.65
C LEU A 104 29.98 -17.88 42.53
N LEU A 105 30.40 -18.10 41.27
CA LEU A 105 29.88 -17.36 40.11
C LEU A 105 28.38 -17.60 39.93
N LEU A 106 27.93 -18.86 40.03
CA LEU A 106 26.51 -19.22 39.95
C LEU A 106 25.70 -18.60 41.09
N CYS A 107 26.24 -18.59 42.30
CA CYS A 107 25.60 -17.97 43.46
C CYS A 107 25.48 -16.45 43.27
N CYS A 108 26.52 -15.79 42.75
CA CYS A 108 26.46 -14.37 42.38
C CYS A 108 25.42 -14.12 41.29
N CYS A 109 25.35 -14.94 40.23
CA CYS A 109 24.34 -14.77 39.18
C CYS A 109 22.91 -14.89 39.72
N VAL A 110 22.65 -15.85 40.62
CA VAL A 110 21.34 -16.02 41.26
C VAL A 110 21.04 -14.86 42.21
N ALA A 111 22.03 -14.37 42.96
CA ALA A 111 21.87 -13.19 43.81
C ALA A 111 21.56 -11.93 42.98
N PHE A 112 22.25 -11.73 41.85
CA PHE A 112 22.00 -10.61 40.94
C PHE A 112 20.62 -10.67 40.28
N THR A 113 20.13 -11.85 39.89
CA THR A 113 18.77 -11.98 39.36
C THR A 113 17.73 -11.69 40.43
N ILE A 114 17.89 -12.20 41.65
CA ILE A 114 16.98 -11.88 42.77
C ILE A 114 16.98 -10.38 43.07
N LEU A 115 18.16 -9.75 43.07
CA LEU A 115 18.28 -8.31 43.30
C LEU A 115 17.57 -7.50 42.19
N ALA A 116 17.78 -7.88 40.93
CA ALA A 116 17.11 -7.25 39.79
C ALA A 116 15.59 -7.41 39.81
N PHE A 117 15.08 -8.57 40.22
CA PHE A 117 13.64 -8.78 40.40
C PHE A 117 13.07 -7.98 41.57
N SER A 118 13.82 -7.82 42.67
CA SER A 118 13.40 -7.03 43.83
C SER A 118 13.35 -5.52 43.54
N THR A 119 14.29 -4.97 42.75
CA THR A 119 14.27 -3.56 42.35
C THR A 119 13.22 -3.25 41.29
N SER A 120 12.87 -4.24 40.45
CA SER A 120 11.82 -4.09 39.43
C SER A 120 10.41 -4.07 40.02
N ALA A 121 10.20 -4.76 41.16
CA ALA A 121 8.91 -4.78 41.85
C ALA A 121 8.56 -3.41 42.47
N SER A 122 9.55 -2.66 42.96
CA SER A 122 9.34 -1.31 43.52
C SER A 122 8.96 -0.29 42.45
N SER A 123 9.48 -0.44 41.22
CA SER A 123 9.13 0.40 40.07
C SER A 123 7.70 0.16 39.57
N PHE A 124 7.15 -1.03 39.82
CA PHE A 124 5.80 -1.41 39.39
C PHE A 124 4.70 -0.85 40.31
N VAL A 125 5.03 -0.62 41.59
CA VAL A 125 4.07 -0.10 42.59
C VAL A 125 3.95 1.43 42.53
N LEU A 126 4.97 2.14 42.04
CA LEU A 126 4.96 3.61 41.94
C LEU A 126 4.18 4.13 40.70
N TRP A 127 3.87 3.30 39.71
CA TRP A 127 3.08 3.69 38.53
C TRP A 127 1.55 3.63 38.78
N ASN A 128 1.12 3.00 39.87
CA ASN A 128 -0.30 2.70 40.07
C ASN A 128 -1.12 3.83 40.71
N ASN A 129 -0.52 4.97 41.04
CA ASN A 129 -1.22 6.09 41.64
C ASN A 129 -0.99 7.39 40.87
N GLN A 130 -2.08 7.85 40.25
CA GLN A 130 -2.35 9.21 39.78
C GLN A 130 -1.79 9.59 38.41
N THR A 131 -2.54 9.21 37.39
CA THR A 131 -2.88 10.15 36.31
C THR A 131 -4.33 9.86 35.92
N PRO A 132 -5.26 10.82 36.03
CA PRO A 132 -6.56 10.66 35.39
C PRO A 132 -6.30 10.39 33.91
N PRO A 133 -6.94 9.39 33.28
CA PRO A 133 -6.78 9.18 31.85
C PRO A 133 -7.12 10.50 31.14
N PRO A 134 -6.32 10.92 30.13
CA PRO A 134 -6.70 12.07 29.31
C PRO A 134 -8.12 11.81 28.81
N SER A 135 -8.98 12.81 28.98
CA SER A 135 -10.41 12.79 28.68
C SER A 135 -10.73 11.78 27.59
N ARG A 136 -11.42 10.69 27.97
CA ARG A 136 -12.06 9.77 27.03
C ARG A 136 -12.71 10.63 25.95
N PHE A 137 -12.30 10.45 24.69
CA PHE A 137 -13.05 10.95 23.55
C PHE A 137 -14.53 10.69 23.82
N PRO A 138 -15.42 11.68 23.59
CA PRO A 138 -16.81 11.56 23.97
C PRO A 138 -17.36 10.25 23.39
N ASP A 139 -17.92 9.45 24.29
CA ASP A 139 -18.54 8.18 24.00
C ASP A 139 -19.47 8.33 22.78
N SER A 140 -19.16 7.67 21.67
CA SER A 140 -20.18 7.07 20.82
C SER A 140 -19.53 6.16 19.78
N ARG A 141 -20.09 4.97 19.69
CA ARG A 141 -20.20 4.03 18.57
C ARG A 141 -20.26 4.66 17.15
N LYS A 142 -19.36 5.58 16.79
CA LYS A 142 -19.27 6.11 15.43
C LYS A 142 -18.42 5.13 14.65
N GLY A 143 -19.06 4.44 13.71
CA GLY A 143 -18.34 3.69 12.70
C GLY A 143 -17.91 4.57 11.52
N TYR A 144 -17.69 3.94 10.39
CA TYR A 144 -17.33 4.59 9.14
C TYR A 144 -18.28 4.16 8.01
N SER A 145 -18.32 4.97 6.96
CA SER A 145 -19.02 4.64 5.74
C SER A 145 -18.05 4.27 4.64
N ILE A 146 -18.41 3.30 3.81
CA ILE A 146 -17.66 2.95 2.60
C ILE A 146 -18.25 3.68 1.41
N VAL A 147 -17.37 4.25 0.58
CA VAL A 147 -17.73 4.79 -0.73
C VAL A 147 -16.96 4.02 -1.79
N MET A 148 -17.68 3.27 -2.62
CA MET A 148 -17.10 2.34 -3.59
C MET A 148 -17.61 2.65 -4.99
N ASN A 149 -16.69 2.97 -5.89
CA ASN A 149 -17.00 3.13 -7.31
C ASN A 149 -17.01 1.77 -8.02
N THR A 150 -17.95 1.61 -8.94
CA THR A 150 -18.09 0.42 -9.79
C THR A 150 -18.36 0.84 -11.23
N TRP A 151 -17.83 0.07 -12.18
CA TRP A 151 -18.15 0.20 -13.60
C TRP A 151 -17.99 -1.15 -14.30
N LYS A 152 -19.09 -1.77 -14.69
CA LYS A 152 -19.15 -3.04 -15.43
C LYS A 152 -18.37 -4.19 -14.78
N ARG A 153 -18.21 -4.18 -13.46
CA ARG A 153 -17.46 -5.16 -12.66
C ARG A 153 -18.31 -5.76 -11.54
N TYR A 154 -19.54 -6.15 -11.87
CA TYR A 154 -20.54 -6.57 -10.90
C TYR A 154 -20.11 -7.73 -10.02
N ASP A 155 -19.33 -8.69 -10.53
CA ASP A 155 -18.89 -9.83 -9.73
C ASP A 155 -17.79 -9.45 -8.73
N LEU A 156 -16.95 -8.47 -9.04
CA LEU A 156 -15.98 -7.91 -8.09
C LEU A 156 -16.71 -7.06 -7.04
N LEU A 157 -17.68 -6.24 -7.47
CA LEU A 157 -18.55 -5.49 -6.56
C LEU A 157 -19.24 -6.42 -5.55
N LYS A 158 -19.85 -7.52 -6.01
CA LYS A 158 -20.49 -8.51 -5.12
C LYS A 158 -19.52 -9.06 -4.08
N GLN A 159 -18.32 -9.47 -4.50
CA GLN A 159 -17.29 -10.00 -3.60
C GLN A 159 -16.84 -8.94 -2.58
N SER A 160 -16.58 -7.72 -3.04
CA SER A 160 -16.14 -6.61 -2.21
C SER A 160 -17.22 -6.23 -1.18
N ILE A 161 -18.49 -6.11 -1.59
CA ILE A 161 -19.60 -5.82 -0.67
C ILE A 161 -19.80 -6.96 0.32
N GLU A 162 -19.70 -8.21 -0.10
CA GLU A 162 -19.79 -9.35 0.82
C GLU A 162 -18.73 -9.32 1.91
N HIS A 163 -17.48 -9.06 1.52
CA HIS A 163 -16.36 -8.95 2.45
C HIS A 163 -16.55 -7.77 3.41
N TYR A 164 -16.70 -6.55 2.89
CA TYR A 164 -16.71 -5.35 3.72
C TYR A 164 -17.96 -5.25 4.61
N SER A 165 -19.09 -5.82 4.21
CA SER A 165 -20.29 -5.90 5.06
C SER A 165 -20.04 -6.65 6.37
N SER A 166 -19.02 -7.50 6.43
CA SER A 166 -18.61 -8.22 7.64
C SER A 166 -17.71 -7.39 8.59
N CYS A 167 -17.25 -6.21 8.17
CA CYS A 167 -16.35 -5.41 9.01
C CYS A 167 -17.10 -4.78 10.21
N PRO A 168 -16.52 -4.82 11.43
CA PRO A 168 -17.21 -4.48 12.68
C PRO A 168 -17.83 -3.07 12.73
N ARG A 169 -17.07 -2.04 12.38
CA ARG A 169 -17.49 -0.62 12.52
C ARG A 169 -18.02 -0.01 11.22
N LEU A 170 -18.46 -0.83 10.27
CA LEU A 170 -19.13 -0.34 9.07
C LEU A 170 -20.58 0.05 9.37
N GLU A 171 -20.98 1.28 9.03
CA GLU A 171 -22.35 1.82 9.22
C GLU A 171 -23.14 1.87 7.92
N SER A 172 -22.51 2.31 6.83
CA SER A 172 -23.16 2.36 5.53
C SER A 172 -22.20 2.08 4.38
N VAL A 173 -22.74 1.58 3.27
CA VAL A 173 -22.04 1.44 2.00
C VAL A 173 -22.77 2.25 0.95
N HIS A 174 -22.02 3.11 0.29
CA HIS A 174 -22.44 3.96 -0.80
C HIS A 174 -21.78 3.47 -2.07
N ILE A 175 -22.58 2.94 -2.98
CA ILE A 175 -22.13 2.47 -4.28
C ILE A 175 -22.27 3.64 -5.26
N VAL A 176 -21.12 4.16 -5.70
CA VAL A 176 -21.06 5.22 -6.71
C VAL A 176 -21.29 4.56 -8.06
N TRP A 177 -22.52 4.69 -8.55
CA TRP A 177 -22.98 4.07 -9.78
C TRP A 177 -22.87 5.07 -10.93
N SER A 178 -21.95 4.83 -11.85
CA SER A 178 -21.73 5.73 -13.00
C SER A 178 -22.22 5.16 -14.33
N GLU A 179 -22.84 3.98 -14.32
CA GLU A 179 -23.29 3.30 -15.54
C GLU A 179 -24.57 3.92 -16.12
N PRO A 180 -24.76 3.89 -17.45
CA PRO A 180 -25.92 4.49 -18.09
C PRO A 180 -27.24 3.83 -17.69
N ASP A 181 -27.23 2.52 -17.50
CA ASP A 181 -28.39 1.75 -17.07
C ASP A 181 -28.43 1.65 -15.54
N PRO A 182 -29.62 1.66 -14.91
CA PRO A 182 -29.74 1.43 -13.48
C PRO A 182 -29.27 0.01 -13.09
N PRO A 183 -28.87 -0.21 -11.82
CA PRO A 183 -28.51 -1.55 -11.35
C PRO A 183 -29.68 -2.52 -11.52
N SER A 184 -29.40 -3.70 -12.07
CA SER A 184 -30.43 -4.73 -12.27
C SER A 184 -31.07 -5.19 -10.96
N ASP A 185 -32.34 -5.58 -11.00
CA ASP A 185 -33.07 -6.12 -9.84
C ASP A 185 -32.36 -7.31 -9.19
N THR A 186 -31.74 -8.17 -10.00
CA THR A 186 -30.97 -9.32 -9.51
C THR A 186 -29.76 -8.88 -8.71
N LEU A 187 -29.03 -7.86 -9.18
CA LEU A 187 -27.88 -7.30 -8.47
C LEU A 187 -28.34 -6.63 -7.16
N LEU A 188 -29.39 -5.82 -7.20
CA LEU A 188 -29.95 -5.16 -6.02
C LEU A 188 -30.38 -6.17 -4.95
N LYS A 189 -31.15 -7.20 -5.34
CA LYS A 189 -31.58 -8.27 -4.42
C LYS A 189 -30.40 -8.97 -3.77
N PHE A 190 -29.37 -9.31 -4.55
CA PHE A 190 -28.17 -9.95 -4.02
C PHE A 190 -27.46 -9.05 -3.00
N LEU A 191 -27.19 -7.78 -3.34
CA LEU A 191 -26.45 -6.88 -2.47
C LEU A 191 -27.22 -6.58 -1.18
N HIS A 192 -28.52 -6.33 -1.25
CA HIS A 192 -29.35 -6.16 -0.06
C HIS A 192 -29.40 -7.41 0.81
N TYR A 193 -29.49 -8.60 0.21
CA TYR A 193 -29.43 -9.86 0.94
C TYR A 193 -28.11 -10.03 1.68
N VAL A 194 -26.98 -9.81 0.99
CA VAL A 194 -25.64 -9.95 1.55
C VAL A 194 -25.43 -8.98 2.71
N VAL A 195 -25.70 -7.70 2.52
CA VAL A 195 -25.56 -6.67 3.57
C VAL A 195 -26.42 -7.02 4.80
N LYS A 196 -27.66 -7.47 4.58
CA LYS A 196 -28.56 -7.90 5.66
C LYS A 196 -28.04 -9.16 6.36
N SER A 197 -27.50 -10.13 5.63
CA SER A 197 -27.00 -11.39 6.20
C SER A 197 -25.76 -11.23 7.08
N LYS A 198 -24.93 -10.21 6.80
CA LYS A 198 -23.71 -9.91 7.56
C LYS A 198 -23.95 -8.90 8.70
N SER A 199 -25.15 -8.30 8.75
CA SER A 199 -25.62 -7.44 9.83
C SER A 199 -25.97 -8.30 11.07
N LYS A 200 -24.98 -8.60 11.90
CA LYS A 200 -25.13 -9.33 13.17
C LYS A 200 -25.32 -8.37 14.36
N ASP A 201 -25.83 -8.90 15.47
CA ASP A 201 -25.85 -8.23 16.79
C ASP A 201 -26.60 -6.89 16.84
N GLY A 202 -27.67 -6.75 16.05
CA GLY A 202 -28.49 -5.53 16.00
C GLY A 202 -27.88 -4.37 15.21
N ARG A 203 -26.68 -4.54 14.64
CA ARG A 203 -26.08 -3.58 13.70
C ARG A 203 -26.83 -3.64 12.37
N HIS A 204 -27.17 -2.49 11.79
CA HIS A 204 -27.83 -2.40 10.49
C HIS A 204 -26.98 -1.58 9.52
N VAL A 205 -26.26 -2.28 8.63
CA VAL A 205 -25.47 -1.60 7.58
C VAL A 205 -26.42 -1.08 6.49
N LYS A 206 -26.44 0.24 6.27
CA LYS A 206 -27.25 0.86 5.22
C LYS A 206 -26.58 0.69 3.86
N LEU A 207 -27.33 0.28 2.84
CA LEU A 207 -26.85 0.23 1.45
C LEU A 207 -27.53 1.35 0.64
N ARG A 208 -26.73 2.19 -0.02
CA ARG A 208 -27.17 3.31 -0.87
C ARG A 208 -26.51 3.23 -2.24
N PHE A 209 -27.23 3.67 -3.26
CA PHE A 209 -26.72 3.84 -4.62
C PHE A 209 -26.74 5.32 -4.97
N ASP A 210 -25.57 5.86 -5.26
CA ASP A 210 -25.39 7.22 -5.72
C ASP A 210 -25.36 7.19 -7.25
N ILE A 211 -26.54 7.32 -7.87
CA ILE A 211 -26.72 7.22 -9.32
C ILE A 211 -26.23 8.50 -10.00
N ASN A 212 -25.25 8.36 -10.89
CA ASN A 212 -24.66 9.44 -11.66
C ASN A 212 -24.96 9.28 -13.15
N LYS A 213 -25.40 10.36 -13.79
CA LYS A 213 -25.68 10.39 -15.24
C LYS A 213 -24.42 10.47 -16.10
N GLU A 214 -23.35 11.03 -15.54
CA GLU A 214 -22.09 11.27 -16.23
C GLU A 214 -21.15 10.08 -16.03
N ASP A 215 -20.40 9.69 -17.05
CA ASP A 215 -19.27 8.77 -16.90
C ASP A 215 -18.00 9.56 -16.58
N SER A 216 -17.79 9.86 -15.29
CA SER A 216 -16.65 10.63 -14.79
C SER A 216 -16.09 10.03 -13.50
N LEU A 217 -14.76 9.96 -13.40
CA LEU A 217 -14.07 9.54 -12.17
C LEU A 217 -14.36 10.48 -10.99
N ASN A 218 -14.73 11.73 -11.26
CA ASN A 218 -15.11 12.69 -10.22
C ASN A 218 -16.36 12.26 -9.42
N ASN A 219 -17.20 11.38 -9.98
CA ASN A 219 -18.44 10.96 -9.34
C ASN A 219 -18.22 10.38 -7.94
N ARG A 220 -17.08 9.75 -7.68
CA ARG A 220 -16.76 9.18 -6.37
C ARG A 220 -16.57 10.21 -5.26
N PHE A 221 -16.39 11.48 -5.63
CA PHE A 221 -16.19 12.59 -4.71
C PHE A 221 -17.28 13.65 -4.77
N LYS A 222 -18.35 13.40 -5.54
CA LYS A 222 -19.54 14.24 -5.50
C LYS A 222 -20.13 14.23 -4.10
N GLU A 223 -20.72 15.34 -3.70
CA GLU A 223 -21.36 15.46 -2.39
C GLU A 223 -22.45 14.39 -2.23
N ILE A 224 -22.26 13.53 -1.24
CA ILE A 224 -23.18 12.44 -0.91
C ILE A 224 -24.14 12.96 0.15
N LYS A 225 -25.42 13.02 -0.21
CA LYS A 225 -26.50 13.34 0.74
C LYS A 225 -26.68 12.17 1.71
N ASP A 226 -27.03 12.48 2.96
CA ASP A 226 -27.30 11.49 4.01
C ASP A 226 -26.09 10.65 4.47
N LEU A 227 -24.87 11.16 4.30
CA LEU A 227 -23.67 10.53 4.86
C LEU A 227 -23.51 10.88 6.35
N GLU A 228 -23.96 9.96 7.20
CA GLU A 228 -24.04 10.16 8.66
C GLU A 228 -22.65 10.17 9.34
N THR A 229 -21.76 9.27 8.94
CA THR A 229 -20.44 9.12 9.55
C THR A 229 -19.49 10.24 9.15
N ASP A 230 -18.55 10.60 10.03
CA ASP A 230 -17.53 11.59 9.73
C ASP A 230 -16.39 10.99 8.89
N ALA A 231 -16.13 9.70 9.09
CA ALA A 231 -15.07 8.93 8.45
C ALA A 231 -15.57 8.19 7.22
N VAL A 232 -14.88 8.39 6.09
CA VAL A 232 -15.20 7.73 4.84
C VAL A 232 -14.05 6.88 4.40
N PHE A 233 -14.27 5.57 4.27
CA PHE A 233 -13.34 4.66 3.60
C PHE A 233 -13.65 4.62 2.10
N SER A 234 -12.86 5.31 1.30
CA SER A 234 -12.94 5.19 -0.15
C SER A 234 -12.10 4.01 -0.62
N ILE A 235 -12.70 3.16 -1.44
CA ILE A 235 -12.12 1.90 -1.88
C ILE A 235 -12.59 1.57 -3.30
N ASP A 236 -11.68 1.09 -4.14
CA ASP A 236 -12.05 0.58 -5.46
C ASP A 236 -12.66 -0.84 -5.35
N ASP A 237 -13.61 -1.16 -6.22
CA ASP A 237 -14.34 -2.46 -6.26
C ASP A 237 -13.46 -3.68 -6.58
N ASP A 238 -12.21 -3.48 -7.00
CA ASP A 238 -11.25 -4.52 -7.40
C ASP A 238 -10.14 -4.80 -6.37
N VAL A 239 -10.24 -4.20 -5.16
CA VAL A 239 -9.26 -4.40 -4.08
C VAL A 239 -9.92 -4.75 -2.75
N ILE A 240 -9.38 -5.79 -2.11
CA ILE A 240 -9.77 -6.24 -0.79
C ILE A 240 -8.63 -6.03 0.22
N PHE A 241 -8.95 -5.40 1.35
CA PHE A 241 -8.13 -5.40 2.57
C PHE A 241 -8.85 -6.16 3.69
N PRO A 242 -8.17 -7.00 4.49
CA PRO A 242 -8.79 -7.66 5.64
C PRO A 242 -9.46 -6.65 6.57
N CYS A 243 -10.62 -6.99 7.15
CA CYS A 243 -11.31 -6.08 8.07
C CYS A 243 -10.42 -5.63 9.22
N SER A 244 -9.52 -6.48 9.75
CA SER A 244 -8.55 -6.08 10.77
C SER A 244 -7.63 -4.94 10.33
N SER A 245 -7.22 -4.91 9.04
CA SER A 245 -6.43 -3.81 8.48
C SER A 245 -7.27 -2.54 8.30
N VAL A 246 -8.53 -2.67 7.87
CA VAL A 246 -9.46 -1.54 7.72
C VAL A 246 -9.77 -0.92 9.08
N GLU A 247 -10.05 -1.74 10.09
CA GLU A 247 -10.29 -1.30 11.47
C GLU A 247 -9.07 -0.59 12.06
N PHE A 248 -7.86 -1.13 11.84
CA PHE A 248 -6.63 -0.45 12.25
C PHE A 248 -6.44 0.89 11.53
N ALA A 249 -6.67 0.95 10.21
CA ALA A 249 -6.59 2.21 9.48
C ALA A 249 -7.63 3.23 9.95
N TYR A 250 -8.82 2.78 10.34
CA TYR A 250 -9.83 3.63 10.96
C TYR A 250 -9.37 4.19 12.31
N ASP A 251 -8.77 3.36 13.18
CA ASP A 251 -8.19 3.82 14.46
C ASP A 251 -7.10 4.88 14.25
N VAL A 252 -6.22 4.66 13.26
CA VAL A 252 -5.19 5.63 12.88
C VAL A 252 -5.84 6.93 12.39
N TRP A 253 -6.87 6.84 11.55
CA TRP A 253 -7.62 8.02 11.10
C TRP A 253 -8.28 8.76 12.26
N GLN A 254 -8.83 8.08 13.26
CA GLN A 254 -9.42 8.74 14.43
C GLN A 254 -8.40 9.60 15.21
N SER A 255 -7.10 9.26 15.15
CA SER A 255 -6.03 10.06 15.75
C SER A 255 -5.61 11.28 14.92
N ALA A 256 -5.96 11.32 13.63
CA ALA A 256 -5.61 12.39 12.69
C ALA A 256 -6.76 12.62 11.67
N PRO A 257 -7.97 12.99 12.13
CA PRO A 257 -9.20 12.92 11.32
C PRO A 257 -9.21 13.90 10.14
N ASP A 258 -8.38 14.94 10.20
CA ASP A 258 -8.22 15.90 9.12
C ASP A 258 -7.34 15.38 7.97
N THR A 259 -6.55 14.32 8.17
CA THR A 259 -5.62 13.80 7.16
C THR A 259 -6.22 12.67 6.32
N MET A 260 -5.58 12.36 5.19
CA MET A 260 -5.83 11.10 4.48
C MET A 260 -4.99 9.98 5.10
N VAL A 261 -5.63 8.86 5.44
CA VAL A 261 -4.98 7.68 6.04
C VAL A 261 -5.27 6.46 5.17
N GLY A 262 -4.25 5.77 4.65
CA GLY A 262 -4.53 4.66 3.73
C GLY A 262 -3.34 3.84 3.32
N PHE A 263 -3.57 2.94 2.36
CA PHE A 263 -2.69 1.79 2.12
C PHE A 263 -1.75 1.95 0.91
N VAL A 264 -2.03 2.91 0.03
CA VAL A 264 -1.36 3.04 -1.27
C VAL A 264 -0.58 4.36 -1.34
N PRO A 265 0.64 4.42 -0.77
CA PRO A 265 1.44 5.64 -0.78
C PRO A 265 2.02 5.92 -2.17
N ARG A 266 2.11 7.20 -2.52
CA ARG A 266 2.76 7.72 -3.73
C ARG A 266 3.52 8.99 -3.39
N VAL A 267 4.43 9.38 -4.26
CA VAL A 267 5.33 10.51 -4.02
C VAL A 267 5.33 11.46 -5.21
N HIS A 268 5.59 12.73 -4.96
CA HIS A 268 6.01 13.68 -5.99
C HIS A 268 7.45 14.09 -5.70
N TRP A 269 8.22 14.41 -6.73
CA TRP A 269 9.54 15.03 -6.57
C TRP A 269 9.72 16.18 -7.55
N VAL A 270 10.60 17.12 -7.19
CA VAL A 270 11.02 18.19 -8.08
C VAL A 270 11.83 17.60 -9.23
N ASP A 271 11.48 17.99 -10.45
CA ASP A 271 12.20 17.59 -11.64
C ASP A 271 13.43 18.46 -11.86
N SER A 272 14.53 18.11 -11.20
CA SER A 272 15.80 18.86 -11.24
C SER A 272 16.45 18.90 -12.64
N LEU A 273 15.97 18.10 -13.61
CA LEU A 273 16.51 18.07 -14.97
C LEU A 273 16.18 19.32 -15.78
N ASN A 274 15.12 20.04 -15.42
CA ASN A 274 14.61 21.17 -16.19
C ASN A 274 15.07 22.55 -15.68
N GLY A 275 15.94 22.60 -14.66
CA GLY A 275 16.59 23.83 -14.18
C GLY A 275 15.71 24.83 -13.41
N ASP A 276 14.40 24.88 -13.68
CA ASP A 276 13.50 25.93 -13.16
C ASP A 276 12.90 25.65 -11.77
N GLY A 277 13.13 24.47 -11.18
CA GLY A 277 12.56 24.07 -9.87
C GLY A 277 11.02 23.98 -9.81
N ASN A 278 10.32 24.37 -10.87
CA ASN A 278 8.87 24.54 -10.94
C ASN A 278 8.14 23.35 -11.60
N LYS A 279 8.87 22.30 -11.96
CA LYS A 279 8.30 21.07 -12.53
C LYS A 279 8.41 19.95 -11.53
N PHE A 280 7.39 19.10 -11.51
CA PHE A 280 7.27 17.96 -10.62
C PHE A 280 7.10 16.68 -11.42
N ARG A 281 7.44 15.55 -10.82
CA ARG A 281 7.20 14.22 -11.38
C ARG A 281 6.44 13.37 -10.39
N TYR A 282 5.53 12.56 -10.93
CA TYR A 282 4.79 11.58 -10.16
C TYR A 282 5.61 10.31 -9.95
N GLY A 283 5.55 9.77 -8.73
CA GLY A 283 6.27 8.62 -8.26
C GLY A 283 5.40 7.46 -7.84
N GLY A 284 5.69 6.30 -8.43
CA GLY A 284 5.03 5.03 -8.10
C GLY A 284 5.52 4.39 -6.79
N TRP A 285 5.13 3.13 -6.60
CA TRP A 285 5.54 2.32 -5.44
C TRP A 285 7.05 2.20 -5.30
N TRP A 286 7.78 2.01 -6.42
CA TRP A 286 9.23 1.83 -6.34
C TRP A 286 9.93 3.05 -5.73
N SER A 287 9.51 4.25 -6.12
CA SER A 287 10.06 5.49 -5.58
C SER A 287 9.83 5.61 -4.08
N VAL A 288 8.64 5.24 -3.58
CA VAL A 288 8.34 5.24 -2.15
C VAL A 288 9.20 4.21 -1.41
N TRP A 289 9.35 3.01 -1.97
CA TRP A 289 10.15 1.95 -1.35
C TRP A 289 11.63 2.30 -1.25
N TRP A 290 12.21 2.88 -2.32
CA TRP A 290 13.63 3.27 -2.33
C TRP A 290 13.93 4.47 -1.43
N THR A 291 13.04 5.46 -1.39
CA THR A 291 13.28 6.70 -0.63
C THR A 291 12.79 6.63 0.81
N GLY A 292 11.84 5.75 1.11
CA GLY A 292 11.14 5.76 2.39
C GLY A 292 10.27 7.01 2.61
N THR A 293 10.03 7.79 1.56
CA THR A 293 9.25 9.04 1.61
C THR A 293 8.07 8.99 0.66
N TYR A 294 6.99 9.65 1.05
CA TYR A 294 5.78 9.77 0.25
C TYR A 294 5.08 11.08 0.58
N SER A 295 4.19 11.53 -0.29
CA SER A 295 3.48 12.81 -0.14
C SER A 295 1.99 12.70 -0.47
N MET A 296 1.55 11.51 -0.90
CA MET A 296 0.18 11.20 -1.29
C MET A 296 -0.18 9.82 -0.77
N VAL A 297 -1.45 9.62 -0.49
CA VAL A 297 -2.07 8.31 -0.33
C VAL A 297 -3.26 8.27 -1.27
N LEU A 298 -3.32 7.27 -2.16
CA LEU A 298 -4.37 7.20 -3.15
C LEU A 298 -5.70 6.84 -2.49
N SER A 299 -6.77 7.55 -2.87
CA SER A 299 -8.15 7.28 -2.46
C SER A 299 -8.67 5.90 -2.91
N LYS A 300 -7.89 5.17 -3.73
CA LYS A 300 -8.13 3.76 -4.08
C LYS A 300 -8.34 2.88 -2.84
N ALA A 301 -7.71 3.23 -1.70
CA ALA A 301 -7.94 2.57 -0.41
C ALA A 301 -7.49 3.50 0.73
N ALA A 302 -8.34 4.45 1.11
CA ALA A 302 -8.02 5.45 2.13
C ALA A 302 -9.24 5.96 2.89
N PHE A 303 -9.02 6.25 4.17
CA PHE A 303 -9.89 7.02 5.04
C PHE A 303 -9.63 8.52 4.88
N PHE A 304 -10.71 9.30 4.84
CA PHE A 304 -10.68 10.75 4.96
C PHE A 304 -12.01 11.28 5.50
N HIS A 305 -12.04 12.54 5.91
CA HIS A 305 -13.24 13.17 6.48
C HIS A 305 -14.29 13.50 5.40
N LYS A 306 -15.58 13.27 5.68
CA LYS A 306 -16.68 13.54 4.72
C LYS A 306 -16.73 14.98 4.19
N LYS A 307 -16.23 15.94 4.97
CA LYS A 307 -16.16 17.37 4.60
C LYS A 307 -15.46 17.59 3.26
N TYR A 308 -14.52 16.71 2.90
CA TYR A 308 -13.79 16.81 1.64
C TYR A 308 -14.66 16.52 0.42
N PHE A 309 -15.81 15.85 0.55
CA PHE A 309 -16.78 15.77 -0.55
C PHE A 309 -17.41 17.11 -0.89
N ASN A 310 -17.78 17.90 0.13
CA ASN A 310 -18.32 19.25 -0.08
C ASN A 310 -17.26 20.15 -0.72
N ILE A 311 -16.04 20.16 -0.17
CA ILE A 311 -14.93 20.99 -0.70
C ILE A 311 -14.61 20.55 -2.14
N TYR A 312 -14.56 19.24 -2.43
CA TYR A 312 -14.29 18.73 -3.78
C TYR A 312 -15.39 19.13 -4.77
N THR A 313 -16.65 19.04 -4.35
CA THR A 313 -17.79 19.34 -5.23
C THR A 313 -17.94 20.83 -5.48
N ASN A 314 -17.88 21.63 -4.43
CA ASN A 314 -18.35 23.01 -4.43
C ASN A 314 -17.20 24.04 -4.47
N GLU A 315 -16.01 23.70 -3.97
CA GLU A 315 -14.89 24.65 -3.85
C GLU A 315 -13.71 24.33 -4.77
N MET A 316 -13.52 23.06 -5.17
CA MET A 316 -12.44 22.68 -6.09
C MET A 316 -12.57 23.44 -7.42
N PRO A 317 -11.48 24.06 -7.93
CA PRO A 317 -11.48 24.72 -9.22
C PRO A 317 -12.04 23.81 -10.33
N SER A 318 -13.03 24.30 -11.07
CA SER A 318 -13.69 23.53 -12.13
C SER A 318 -12.71 23.00 -13.18
N SER A 319 -11.64 23.75 -13.45
CA SER A 319 -10.57 23.37 -14.38
C SER A 319 -9.82 22.08 -14.00
N ILE A 320 -9.78 21.73 -12.71
CA ILE A 320 -9.24 20.46 -12.21
C ILE A 320 -10.23 19.33 -12.49
N LYS A 321 -11.50 19.50 -12.09
CA LYS A 321 -12.56 18.50 -12.31
C LYS A 321 -12.76 18.20 -13.80
N GLU A 322 -12.76 19.22 -14.64
CA GLU A 322 -12.83 19.09 -16.11
C GLU A 322 -11.63 18.32 -16.66
N TYR A 323 -10.43 18.59 -16.17
CA TYR A 323 -9.23 17.87 -16.60
C TYR A 323 -9.28 16.39 -16.18
N VAL A 324 -9.71 16.09 -14.96
CA VAL A 324 -9.92 14.71 -14.49
C VAL A 324 -10.94 13.99 -15.38
N THR A 325 -12.08 14.64 -15.69
CA THR A 325 -13.10 14.06 -16.59
C THR A 325 -12.54 13.80 -17.98
N LYS A 326 -11.82 14.77 -18.58
CA LYS A 326 -11.28 14.66 -19.93
C LYS A 326 -10.20 13.59 -20.06
N ASN A 327 -9.33 13.46 -19.06
CA ASN A 327 -8.20 12.52 -19.10
C ASN A 327 -8.51 11.16 -18.48
N ARG A 328 -9.67 11.02 -17.82
CA ARG A 328 -10.09 9.80 -17.09
C ARG A 328 -8.98 9.28 -16.17
N ASN A 329 -8.38 10.17 -15.39
CA ASN A 329 -7.31 9.87 -14.44
C ASN A 329 -7.21 10.97 -13.37
N CYS A 330 -6.44 10.70 -12.33
CA CYS A 330 -5.95 11.69 -11.36
C CYS A 330 -6.98 12.31 -10.42
N GLU A 331 -8.17 11.73 -10.29
CA GLU A 331 -9.12 12.11 -9.26
C GLU A 331 -8.55 11.86 -7.85
N ASP A 332 -7.79 10.78 -7.69
CA ASP A 332 -7.10 10.41 -6.44
C ASP A 332 -5.99 11.40 -6.06
N ILE A 333 -5.22 11.85 -7.06
CA ILE A 333 -4.22 12.91 -6.92
C ILE A 333 -4.92 14.22 -6.56
N ALA A 334 -6.02 14.57 -7.25
CA ALA A 334 -6.77 15.79 -6.98
C ALA A 334 -7.29 15.82 -5.53
N MET A 335 -7.79 14.68 -5.02
CA MET A 335 -8.20 14.56 -3.62
C MET A 335 -7.02 14.75 -2.65
N SER A 336 -5.87 14.14 -2.95
CA SER A 336 -4.65 14.33 -2.13
C SER A 336 -4.21 15.80 -2.08
N PHE A 337 -4.25 16.50 -3.23
CA PHE A 337 -3.95 17.92 -3.32
C PHE A 337 -4.93 18.76 -2.49
N LEU A 338 -6.23 18.47 -2.58
CA LEU A 338 -7.26 19.19 -1.85
C LEU A 338 -7.08 19.05 -0.34
N VAL A 339 -6.87 17.82 0.17
CA VAL A 339 -6.70 17.60 1.61
C VAL A 339 -5.42 18.25 2.12
N ALA A 340 -4.31 18.12 1.37
CA ALA A 340 -3.05 18.74 1.75
C ALA A 340 -3.14 20.27 1.74
N ASN A 341 -3.83 20.86 0.75
CA ASN A 341 -4.04 22.31 0.68
C ASN A 341 -4.94 22.82 1.81
N ALA A 342 -5.98 22.06 2.17
CA ALA A 342 -6.91 22.44 3.24
C ALA A 342 -6.30 22.36 4.65
N THR A 343 -5.27 21.53 4.85
CA THR A 343 -4.74 21.21 6.19
C THR A 343 -3.28 21.59 6.41
N GLY A 344 -2.48 21.70 5.35
CA GLY A 344 -1.02 21.76 5.43
C GLY A 344 -0.38 20.50 6.02
N ALA A 345 -1.12 19.40 6.17
CA ALA A 345 -0.66 18.18 6.82
C ALA A 345 -0.34 17.07 5.81
N PRO A 346 0.70 16.24 6.05
CA PRO A 346 0.98 15.09 5.22
C PRO A 346 0.00 13.93 5.46
N PRO A 347 -0.19 13.02 4.49
CA PRO A 347 -1.01 11.82 4.67
C PRO A 347 -0.31 10.76 5.54
N ILE A 348 -1.06 9.79 6.08
CA ILE A 348 -0.50 8.68 6.89
C ILE A 348 -0.59 7.36 6.12
N TRP A 349 0.54 6.68 5.95
CA TRP A 349 0.60 5.36 5.35
C TRP A 349 0.33 4.28 6.40
N VAL A 350 -0.66 3.42 6.13
CA VAL A 350 -0.97 2.24 6.93
C VAL A 350 -0.46 0.98 6.23
N LYS A 351 0.25 0.12 6.97
CA LYS A 351 0.61 -1.22 6.49
C LYS A 351 -0.64 -2.11 6.45
N GLY A 352 -0.95 -2.66 5.29
CA GLY A 352 -2.01 -3.63 5.10
C GLY A 352 -1.66 -4.64 4.01
N LYS A 353 -2.24 -5.84 4.09
CA LYS A 353 -2.13 -6.83 3.02
C LYS A 353 -3.18 -6.54 1.96
N ILE A 354 -2.73 -6.20 0.75
CA ILE A 354 -3.58 -5.94 -0.40
C ILE A 354 -3.90 -7.24 -1.13
N PHE A 355 -5.17 -7.43 -1.50
CA PHE A 355 -5.63 -8.49 -2.40
C PHE A 355 -6.28 -7.84 -3.62
N GLU A 356 -5.58 -7.84 -4.74
CA GLU A 356 -6.13 -7.39 -6.02
C GLU A 356 -6.93 -8.55 -6.64
N ILE A 357 -8.24 -8.35 -6.77
CA ILE A 357 -9.17 -9.35 -7.32
C ILE A 357 -9.54 -9.04 -8.79
N GLY A 358 -9.17 -7.86 -9.28
CA GLY A 358 -9.26 -7.49 -10.69
C GLY A 358 -7.98 -7.82 -11.46
N SER A 359 -8.12 -8.11 -12.76
CA SER A 359 -6.99 -8.48 -13.63
C SER A 359 -6.48 -7.35 -14.52
N THR A 360 -7.30 -6.34 -14.81
CA THR A 360 -6.96 -5.20 -15.68
C THR A 360 -7.72 -3.94 -15.25
N GLY A 361 -7.08 -2.76 -15.39
CA GLY A 361 -7.65 -1.49 -14.96
C GLY A 361 -7.02 -0.30 -15.70
N ILE A 362 -7.43 0.93 -15.38
CA ILE A 362 -6.90 2.14 -16.04
C ILE A 362 -5.38 2.26 -15.84
N SER A 363 -4.88 1.78 -14.69
CA SER A 363 -3.45 1.77 -14.37
C SER A 363 -2.60 0.84 -15.24
N SER A 364 -3.19 -0.13 -15.94
CA SER A 364 -2.45 -1.01 -16.85
C SER A 364 -2.30 -0.44 -18.27
N LEU A 365 -2.83 0.75 -18.54
CA LEU A 365 -2.67 1.43 -19.83
C LEU A 365 -1.28 2.09 -19.92
N GLY A 366 -0.61 1.96 -21.07
CA GLY A 366 0.66 2.64 -21.32
C GLY A 366 0.54 4.16 -21.18
N GLY A 367 1.55 4.81 -20.62
CA GLY A 367 1.55 6.27 -20.40
C GLY A 367 0.86 6.73 -19.11
N HIS A 368 0.43 5.80 -18.24
CA HIS A 368 -0.33 6.16 -17.02
C HIS A 368 0.48 7.04 -16.06
N SER A 369 1.77 6.76 -15.88
CA SER A 369 2.65 7.53 -14.98
C SER A 369 2.94 8.93 -15.53
N GLU A 370 3.09 9.05 -16.84
CA GLU A 370 3.31 10.29 -17.57
C GLU A 370 2.09 11.20 -17.44
N ARG A 371 0.89 10.66 -17.68
CA ARG A 371 -0.38 11.38 -17.45
C ARG A 371 -0.51 11.84 -16.01
N ARG A 372 -0.15 11.01 -15.03
CA ARG A 372 -0.15 11.41 -13.61
C ARG A 372 0.86 12.51 -13.30
N THR A 373 2.02 12.50 -13.97
CA THR A 373 2.99 13.60 -13.89
C THR A 373 2.39 14.90 -14.43
N GLU A 374 1.68 14.86 -15.57
CA GLU A 374 0.97 16.04 -16.09
C GLU A 374 -0.08 16.56 -15.10
N CYS A 375 -0.83 15.66 -14.46
CA CYS A 375 -1.80 16.02 -13.43
C CYS A 375 -1.17 16.76 -12.26
N VAL A 376 -0.05 16.24 -11.70
CA VAL A 376 0.66 16.88 -10.58
C VAL A 376 1.09 18.31 -10.94
N ASN A 377 1.68 18.51 -12.12
CA ASN A 377 2.11 19.84 -12.56
C ASN A 377 0.94 20.78 -12.79
N ARG A 378 -0.12 20.29 -13.47
CA ARG A 378 -1.31 21.10 -13.73
C ARG A 378 -2.00 21.52 -12.44
N PHE A 379 -2.17 20.60 -11.49
CA PHE A 379 -2.81 20.90 -10.22
C PHE A 379 -1.97 21.88 -9.42
N ALA A 380 -0.65 21.69 -9.33
CA ALA A 380 0.24 22.66 -8.67
C ALA A 380 0.14 24.07 -9.28
N SER A 381 0.05 24.16 -10.61
CA SER A 381 -0.16 25.44 -11.30
C SER A 381 -1.52 26.07 -10.97
N VAL A 382 -2.60 25.28 -10.89
CA VAL A 382 -3.94 25.80 -10.56
C VAL A 382 -4.06 26.23 -9.09
N PHE A 383 -3.43 25.49 -8.18
CA PHE A 383 -3.36 25.85 -6.75
C PHE A 383 -2.38 27.00 -6.48
N GLY A 384 -1.54 27.39 -7.46
CA GLY A 384 -0.53 28.45 -7.32
C GLY A 384 0.73 28.04 -6.55
N GLN A 385 0.75 26.83 -5.98
CA GLN A 385 1.88 26.25 -5.26
C GLN A 385 1.76 24.72 -5.23
N MET A 386 2.78 24.02 -4.74
CA MET A 386 2.70 22.59 -4.44
C MET A 386 2.17 22.38 -3.01
N PRO A 387 0.90 21.94 -2.83
CA PRO A 387 0.34 21.74 -1.49
C PRO A 387 0.77 20.42 -0.84
N LEU A 388 1.26 19.44 -1.63
CA LEU A 388 1.59 18.12 -1.12
C LEU A 388 2.78 18.17 -0.15
N VAL A 389 2.62 17.62 1.03
CA VAL A 389 3.65 17.59 2.08
C VAL A 389 4.25 16.18 2.18
N SER A 390 5.58 16.10 2.09
CA SER A 390 6.32 14.84 2.21
C SER A 390 6.40 14.35 3.65
N THR A 391 6.42 13.03 3.83
CA THR A 391 6.52 12.36 5.12
C THR A 391 7.11 10.95 4.97
N SER A 392 7.52 10.36 6.10
CA SER A 392 7.98 8.98 6.22
C SER A 392 7.20 8.19 7.28
N VAL A 393 6.10 8.74 7.79
CA VAL A 393 5.30 8.10 8.84
C VAL A 393 4.64 6.83 8.30
N LYS A 394 4.82 5.71 9.00
CA LYS A 394 4.15 4.46 8.65
C LYS A 394 3.53 3.83 9.88
N ALA A 395 2.21 3.74 9.89
CA ALA A 395 1.45 3.06 10.91
C ALA A 395 1.47 1.54 10.67
N VAL A 396 1.79 0.79 11.71
CA VAL A 396 1.85 -0.68 11.71
C VAL A 396 1.17 -1.22 12.96
N ASP A 397 0.34 -2.25 12.80
CA ASP A 397 -0.28 -2.93 13.95
C ASP A 397 0.77 -3.82 14.64
N SER A 398 1.15 -3.44 15.86
CA SER A 398 2.17 -4.13 16.67
C SER A 398 1.83 -5.59 16.96
N ARG A 399 0.55 -5.97 16.94
CA ARG A 399 0.12 -7.36 17.18
C ARG A 399 0.54 -8.32 16.07
N ASN A 400 0.80 -7.78 14.87
CA ASN A 400 1.09 -8.55 13.65
C ASN A 400 2.55 -8.43 13.18
N ILE A 401 3.41 -7.86 14.02
CA ILE A 401 4.81 -7.61 13.69
C ILE A 401 5.67 -7.95 14.87
N TRP A 402 6.85 -8.49 14.59
CA TRP A 402 7.89 -8.62 15.58
C TRP A 402 8.55 -7.24 15.71
N PHE A 403 8.15 -6.50 16.74
CA PHE A 403 8.98 -5.47 17.34
C PHE A 403 9.82 -6.20 18.38
N TRP A 404 11.12 -5.89 18.45
CA TRP A 404 12.17 -6.49 19.30
C TRP A 404 12.90 -7.65 18.66
#